data_AF-A0A1J4J482-F1
#
_entry.id   AF-A0A1J4J482-F1
#
_cell.length_a   1.000
_cell.length_b   1.000
_cell.length_c   1.000
_cell.angle_alpha   90.00
_cell.angle_beta   90.00
_cell.angle_gamma   90.00
#
_symmetry.space_group_name_H-M   'P 1'
#
loop_
_entity.id
_entity.type
_entity.pdbx_description
1 polymer ?
#
loop_
_entity_poly.entity_id
_entity_poly.type
_entity_poly.pdbx_seq_one_letter_code
_entity_poly.pdbx_strand_id
1 'polypeptide(L)'
;MLFEISDDSSSENIPVIITPRRSQKIPDNMTIDNLIKDREEEIKDSVLEDAFNNPISPKIEILRKELQICKLPDFDFIDESIFNPVNLPFPVCIFDYLKTQPAEPPNTRDFFEGIFYFDNIIDATDQVVYSLLDNLVQTKHERSGKFIIDIIDKDFSIYPLLKLEHVLFYYKKIITECPEKLYIFPAFVCTSSKFEVFPNVKDDLLLLQIAALISSSITTHSTFHQLVQRFKYESINLELLDPLIKIVVNSKIQVIANLTTYFPVTKITNEFIYRFFIILIFHLLEIEEEPPLKYNLIIDSLISLVPCIKKLIDSGETIQLFKASAILTLLERIIVTGNLTNQLFYQQMKALAKSMKMNLMYEDAINLASLKEQLHVTRVQIEYLSKEVTDIGNHTNPFFDI
;
A
#
# COMPACT_ATOMS: atom_id res chain seq x y z
N MET A 1 31.39 60.42 28.61
CA MET A 1 32.77 60.84 28.30
C MET A 1 33.11 60.23 26.95
N LEU A 2 33.04 61.04 25.89
CA LEU A 2 34.18 61.46 25.05
C LEU A 2 34.69 60.29 24.18
N PHE A 3 34.60 60.29 22.84
CA PHE A 3 34.95 61.36 21.90
C PHE A 3 34.18 61.30 20.56
N GLU A 4 34.10 62.47 19.92
CA GLU A 4 33.80 62.70 18.49
C GLU A 4 35.09 62.74 17.63
N ILE A 5 34.86 62.76 16.30
CA ILE A 5 35.69 63.17 15.13
C ILE A 5 36.55 62.02 14.55
N SER A 6 36.59 61.68 13.25
CA SER A 6 36.58 62.48 12.00
C SER A 6 36.01 61.74 10.78
N ASP A 7 35.51 62.51 9.80
CA ASP A 7 35.35 62.16 8.38
C ASP A 7 36.68 61.70 7.74
N ASP A 8 36.65 60.70 6.85
CA ASP A 8 36.78 60.88 5.38
C ASP A 8 37.07 59.57 4.62
N SER A 9 36.62 59.53 3.36
CA SER A 9 37.05 58.66 2.23
C SER A 9 36.44 57.25 2.03
N SER A 10 35.48 57.21 1.10
CA SER A 10 35.37 56.29 -0.05
C SER A 10 35.72 54.80 0.11
N SER A 11 34.70 53.93 0.17
CA SER A 11 34.58 52.75 -0.70
C SER A 11 33.22 52.08 -0.46
N GLU A 12 32.64 51.53 -1.52
CA GLU A 12 31.34 50.85 -1.55
C GLU A 12 31.26 49.74 -0.48
N ASN A 13 30.50 49.97 0.58
CA ASN A 13 30.20 48.96 1.59
C ASN A 13 28.78 48.43 1.37
N ILE A 14 28.71 47.22 0.81
CA ILE A 14 27.53 46.35 0.78
C ILE A 14 27.00 46.21 2.24
N PRO A 15 25.69 46.30 2.49
CA PRO A 15 25.16 46.10 3.83
C PRO A 15 25.41 44.64 4.25
N VAL A 16 26.35 44.45 5.18
CA VAL A 16 26.55 43.18 5.88
C VAL A 16 25.34 42.97 6.78
N ILE A 17 24.45 42.05 6.39
CA ILE A 17 23.42 41.52 7.27
C ILE A 17 24.13 40.75 8.38
N ILE A 18 24.30 41.40 9.54
CA ILE A 18 24.76 40.74 10.76
C ILE A 18 23.60 39.87 11.23
N THR A 19 23.62 38.58 10.86
CA THR A 19 22.76 37.58 11.49
C THR A 19 23.14 37.49 12.96
N PRO A 20 22.17 37.54 13.90
CA PRO A 20 22.48 37.39 15.31
C PRO A 20 23.15 36.03 15.52
N ARG A 21 24.38 36.04 16.07
CA ARG A 21 25.09 34.82 16.48
C ARG A 21 24.20 34.08 17.48
N ARG A 22 23.60 32.96 17.06
CA ARG A 22 22.93 32.03 17.98
C ARG A 22 23.93 31.67 19.08
N SER A 23 23.49 31.75 20.33
CA SER A 23 24.28 31.35 21.50
C SER A 23 24.81 29.93 21.29
N GLN A 24 26.13 29.80 21.16
CA GLN A 24 26.83 28.51 20.93
C GLN A 24 26.87 27.60 22.17
N LYS A 25 26.22 27.97 23.27
CA LYS A 25 26.10 27.10 24.44
C LYS A 25 24.76 26.40 24.40
N ILE A 26 24.79 25.13 23.97
CA ILE A 26 23.76 24.16 24.34
C ILE A 26 23.70 24.21 25.87
N PRO A 27 22.53 24.42 26.48
CA PRO A 27 22.37 24.35 27.93
C PRO A 27 23.01 23.06 28.46
N ASP A 28 23.77 23.13 29.55
CA ASP A 28 24.56 21.97 30.02
C ASP A 28 23.66 20.75 30.31
N ASN A 29 22.37 20.96 30.59
CA ASN A 29 21.33 19.93 30.76
C ASN A 29 20.75 19.35 29.45
N MET A 30 21.20 19.81 28.28
CA MET A 30 20.78 19.32 26.95
C MET A 30 21.94 18.71 26.16
N THR A 31 23.02 18.31 26.85
CA THR A 31 24.08 17.49 26.25
C THR A 31 23.57 16.07 26.02
N ILE A 32 24.10 15.40 24.98
CA ILE A 32 23.72 14.03 24.63
C ILE A 32 23.92 13.09 25.82
N ASP A 33 24.99 13.29 26.60
CA ASP A 33 25.31 12.48 27.77
C ASP A 33 24.25 12.62 28.88
N ASN A 34 23.68 13.82 29.07
CA ASN A 34 22.62 14.04 30.05
C ASN A 34 21.28 13.46 29.57
N LEU A 35 20.97 13.56 28.28
CA LEU A 35 19.76 12.93 27.72
C LEU A 35 19.81 11.39 27.77
N ILE A 36 21.00 10.79 27.65
CA ILE A 36 21.18 9.34 27.84
C ILE A 36 20.97 8.98 29.31
N LYS A 37 21.50 9.78 30.23
CA LYS A 37 21.40 9.56 31.66
C LYS A 37 19.97 9.70 32.19
N ASP A 38 19.24 10.72 31.74
CA ASP A 38 17.82 10.93 32.07
C ASP A 38 16.97 9.73 31.60
N ARG A 39 17.30 9.17 30.43
CA ARG A 39 16.59 8.01 29.86
C ARG A 39 16.93 6.71 30.59
N GLU A 40 18.16 6.55 31.05
CA GLU A 40 18.57 5.43 31.90
C GLU A 40 17.94 5.51 33.30
N GLU A 41 17.70 6.71 33.83
CA GLU A 41 16.97 6.94 35.08
C GLU A 41 15.46 6.70 34.92
N GLU A 42 14.82 7.17 33.83
CA GLU A 42 13.41 6.84 33.51
C GLU A 42 13.17 5.33 33.37
N ILE A 43 14.12 4.60 32.76
CA ILE A 43 14.02 3.15 32.61
C ILE A 43 14.16 2.45 33.99
N LYS A 44 15.00 2.97 34.89
CA LYS A 44 15.13 2.46 36.26
C LYS A 44 13.93 2.81 37.15
N ASP A 45 13.29 3.94 36.91
CA ASP A 45 12.08 4.36 37.62
C ASP A 45 10.79 3.74 37.06
N SER A 46 10.87 3.07 35.90
CA SER A 46 9.79 2.25 35.36
C SER A 46 9.64 0.94 36.16
N VAL A 47 9.08 1.06 37.36
CA VAL A 47 8.55 -0.07 38.14
C VAL A 47 7.32 -0.61 37.41
N LEU A 48 7.55 -1.39 36.35
CA LEU A 48 6.52 -2.14 35.63
C LEU A 48 6.54 -3.65 35.96
N GLU A 49 7.35 -4.08 36.95
CA GLU A 49 7.41 -5.50 37.32
C GLU A 49 6.67 -5.87 38.63
N ASP A 50 6.20 -4.92 39.44
CA ASP A 50 5.46 -5.24 40.69
C ASP A 50 3.93 -5.06 40.63
N ALA A 51 3.38 -4.58 39.51
CA ALA A 51 1.96 -4.19 39.42
C ALA A 51 0.98 -5.34 39.12
N PHE A 52 1.45 -6.52 38.73
CA PHE A 52 0.56 -7.62 38.31
C PHE A 52 0.30 -8.70 39.37
N ASN A 53 0.96 -8.65 40.54
CA ASN A 53 0.86 -9.72 41.54
C ASN A 53 0.34 -9.30 42.93
N ASN A 54 -0.05 -8.04 43.14
CA ASN A 54 -0.62 -7.61 44.43
C ASN A 54 -2.13 -7.33 44.37
N PRO A 55 -2.90 -7.74 45.39
CA PRO A 55 -4.33 -7.45 45.45
C PRO A 55 -4.55 -5.93 45.52
N ILE A 56 -5.45 -5.46 44.66
CA ILE A 56 -5.73 -4.05 44.36
C ILE A 56 -5.97 -3.27 45.66
N SER A 57 -5.13 -2.27 45.91
CA SER A 57 -5.25 -1.37 47.06
C SER A 57 -6.56 -0.57 47.01
N PRO A 58 -7.25 -0.36 48.15
CA PRO A 58 -8.48 0.44 48.25
C PRO A 58 -8.34 1.87 47.71
N LYS A 59 -7.11 2.42 47.64
CA LYS A 59 -6.83 3.73 47.05
C LYS A 59 -7.07 3.78 45.53
N ILE A 60 -6.86 2.67 44.82
CA ILE A 60 -7.08 2.57 43.37
C ILE A 60 -8.59 2.51 43.05
N GLU A 61 -9.38 1.95 43.97
CA GLU A 61 -10.84 1.91 43.84
C GLU A 61 -11.50 3.29 44.04
N ILE A 62 -10.90 4.13 44.90
CA ILE A 62 -11.30 5.53 45.06
C ILE A 62 -10.94 6.33 43.79
N LEU A 63 -9.73 6.14 43.25
CA LEU A 63 -9.32 6.77 41.98
C LEU A 63 -10.20 6.32 40.80
N ARG A 64 -10.64 5.06 40.72
CA ARG A 64 -11.60 4.60 39.70
C ARG A 64 -13.00 5.20 39.85
N LYS A 65 -13.43 5.51 41.08
CA LYS A 65 -14.72 6.17 41.34
C LYS A 65 -14.66 7.67 41.08
N GLU A 66 -13.53 8.31 41.33
CA GLU A 66 -13.31 9.73 41.01
C GLU A 66 -13.02 9.94 39.51
N LEU A 67 -12.36 8.97 38.86
CA LEU A 67 -12.23 8.87 37.39
C LEU A 67 -13.45 8.21 36.75
N GLN A 68 -14.66 8.41 37.29
CA GLN A 68 -15.91 8.17 36.56
C GLN A 68 -15.94 9.10 35.34
N ILE A 69 -15.24 8.64 34.30
CA ILE A 69 -15.58 8.68 32.89
C ILE A 69 -16.42 9.91 32.59
N CYS A 70 -15.73 11.05 32.46
CA CYS A 70 -16.07 11.94 31.35
C CYS A 70 -16.13 11.02 30.13
N LYS A 71 -17.35 10.66 29.70
CA LYS A 71 -17.52 10.07 28.38
C LYS A 71 -16.92 11.11 27.44
N LEU A 72 -15.71 10.81 26.96
CA LEU A 72 -15.16 11.51 25.81
C LEU A 72 -16.28 11.48 24.78
N PRO A 73 -16.70 12.64 24.24
CA PRO A 73 -17.72 12.63 23.22
C PRO A 73 -17.29 11.64 22.14
N ASP A 74 -18.24 10.88 21.62
CA ASP A 74 -18.02 10.01 20.46
C ASP A 74 -17.57 10.92 19.32
N PHE A 75 -16.26 11.16 19.24
CA PHE A 75 -15.64 11.70 18.05
C PHE A 75 -15.67 10.54 17.07
N ASP A 76 -16.58 10.63 16.10
CA ASP A 76 -16.46 9.86 14.87
C ASP A 76 -15.09 10.21 14.28
N PHE A 77 -14.11 9.39 14.59
CA PHE A 77 -12.77 9.50 14.06
C PHE A 77 -12.88 9.13 12.58
N ILE A 78 -13.13 10.14 11.74
CA ILE A 78 -13.02 9.96 10.30
C ILE A 78 -11.52 9.91 10.03
N ASP A 79 -11.00 8.69 9.93
CA ASP A 79 -9.64 8.47 9.47
C ASP A 79 -9.54 8.99 8.04
N GLU A 80 -8.95 10.15 7.79
CA GLU A 80 -8.74 10.64 6.42
C GLU A 80 -7.50 10.00 5.77
N SER A 81 -7.02 8.86 6.28
CA SER A 81 -5.95 8.10 5.64
C SER A 81 -6.32 7.61 4.23
N ILE A 82 -5.31 7.42 3.37
CA ILE A 82 -5.51 6.67 2.11
C ILE A 82 -5.93 5.21 2.37
N PHE A 83 -5.74 4.73 3.60
CA PHE A 83 -6.16 3.41 4.09
C PHE A 83 -7.62 3.40 4.61
N ASN A 84 -8.31 4.54 4.64
CA ASN A 84 -9.71 4.61 5.04
C ASN A 84 -10.58 3.78 4.06
N PRO A 85 -11.55 2.97 4.54
CA PRO A 85 -12.31 2.11 3.66
C PRO A 85 -13.30 2.93 2.85
N VAL A 86 -12.86 3.35 1.67
CA VAL A 86 -13.73 3.93 0.63
C VAL A 86 -14.31 2.79 -0.20
N ASN A 87 -15.58 2.88 -0.59
CA ASN A 87 -16.13 1.97 -1.59
C ASN A 87 -15.52 2.30 -2.97
N LEU A 88 -14.68 1.41 -3.47
CA LEU A 88 -13.94 1.50 -4.73
C LEU A 88 -14.49 0.40 -5.65
N PRO A 89 -15.30 0.75 -6.66
CA PRO A 89 -15.88 -0.23 -7.56
C PRO A 89 -14.81 -0.88 -8.43
N PHE A 90 -15.15 -2.01 -9.03
CA PHE A 90 -14.27 -2.66 -10.01
C PHE A 90 -14.10 -1.80 -11.27
N PRO A 91 -12.87 -1.62 -11.79
CA PRO A 91 -12.61 -0.79 -12.97
C PRO A 91 -13.06 -1.49 -14.25
N VAL A 92 -14.29 -1.23 -14.70
CA VAL A 92 -14.87 -1.87 -15.91
C VAL A 92 -14.05 -1.58 -17.17
N CYS A 93 -13.31 -0.48 -17.23
CA CYS A 93 -12.40 -0.16 -18.34
C CYS A 93 -11.27 -1.19 -18.54
N ILE A 94 -11.02 -2.10 -17.57
CA ILE A 94 -10.04 -3.18 -17.73
C ILE A 94 -10.32 -4.04 -18.97
N PHE A 95 -11.60 -4.24 -19.30
CA PHE A 95 -12.01 -5.07 -20.43
C PHE A 95 -11.56 -4.51 -21.79
N ASP A 96 -11.34 -3.19 -21.87
CA ASP A 96 -10.87 -2.55 -23.10
C ASP A 96 -9.38 -2.83 -23.38
N TYR A 97 -8.66 -3.31 -22.36
CA TYR A 97 -7.24 -3.64 -22.44
C TYR A 97 -6.96 -5.15 -22.53
N LEU A 98 -7.98 -5.99 -22.38
CA LEU A 98 -7.82 -7.45 -22.50
C LEU A 98 -7.63 -7.84 -23.97
N LYS A 99 -6.66 -8.73 -24.22
CA LYS A 99 -6.46 -9.36 -25.53
C LYS A 99 -7.60 -10.32 -25.84
N THR A 100 -8.04 -11.08 -24.84
CA THR A 100 -9.17 -12.00 -24.96
C THR A 100 -10.48 -11.24 -24.78
N GLN A 101 -11.36 -11.34 -25.77
CA GLN A 101 -12.66 -10.69 -25.73
C GLN A 101 -13.71 -11.61 -25.10
N PRO A 102 -14.66 -11.07 -24.31
CA PRO A 102 -15.75 -11.86 -23.75
C PRO A 102 -16.63 -12.49 -24.84
N ALA A 103 -16.93 -13.78 -24.72
CA ALA A 103 -17.81 -14.51 -25.64
C ALA A 103 -18.85 -15.34 -24.88
N GLU A 104 -20.08 -15.40 -25.40
CA GLU A 104 -21.15 -16.15 -24.75
C GLU A 104 -20.86 -17.68 -24.79
N PRO A 105 -20.96 -18.37 -23.65
CA PRO A 105 -20.75 -19.82 -23.59
C PRO A 105 -21.85 -20.62 -24.28
N PRO A 106 -21.60 -21.90 -24.61
CA PRO A 106 -22.64 -22.80 -25.10
C PRO A 106 -23.76 -22.97 -24.05
N ASN A 107 -25.00 -23.10 -24.55
CA ASN A 107 -26.25 -23.09 -23.77
C ASN A 107 -26.21 -24.03 -22.54
N THR A 108 -26.45 -23.46 -21.35
CA THR A 108 -26.31 -24.07 -20.02
C THR A 108 -27.66 -24.41 -19.35
N ARG A 109 -28.78 -24.21 -20.04
CA ARG A 109 -30.12 -24.05 -19.44
C ARG A 109 -30.70 -25.25 -18.65
N ASP A 110 -30.13 -26.44 -18.70
CA ASP A 110 -30.86 -27.65 -18.28
C ASP A 110 -30.38 -28.35 -16.99
N PHE A 111 -29.44 -27.79 -16.20
CA PHE A 111 -28.76 -28.59 -15.15
C PHE A 111 -29.08 -28.28 -13.66
N PHE A 112 -30.05 -27.41 -13.31
CA PHE A 112 -29.94 -26.69 -12.03
C PHE A 112 -30.64 -27.15 -10.75
N GLU A 113 -31.71 -27.94 -10.77
CA GLU A 113 -32.50 -28.06 -9.53
C GLU A 113 -31.90 -29.00 -8.45
N GLY A 114 -30.83 -29.74 -8.76
CA GLY A 114 -30.30 -30.78 -7.85
C GLY A 114 -28.90 -30.55 -7.27
N ILE A 115 -28.06 -29.70 -7.85
CA ILE A 115 -26.60 -29.68 -7.59
C ILE A 115 -26.24 -29.33 -6.13
N PHE A 116 -26.97 -28.39 -5.52
CA PHE A 116 -26.68 -27.94 -4.16
C PHE A 116 -26.94 -28.98 -3.06
N TYR A 117 -27.57 -30.10 -3.40
CA TYR A 117 -27.86 -31.18 -2.45
C TYR A 117 -26.83 -32.32 -2.49
N PHE A 118 -25.89 -32.30 -3.43
CA PHE A 118 -24.90 -33.36 -3.59
C PHE A 118 -23.48 -32.81 -3.39
N ASP A 119 -23.09 -32.61 -2.13
CA ASP A 119 -21.76 -32.12 -1.73
C ASP A 119 -20.57 -33.00 -2.21
N ASN A 120 -20.81 -34.19 -2.80
CA ASN A 120 -19.75 -35.18 -3.05
C ASN A 120 -19.88 -36.02 -4.36
N ILE A 121 -20.83 -35.77 -5.27
CA ILE A 121 -21.11 -36.71 -6.39
C ILE A 121 -21.39 -36.00 -7.72
N ILE A 122 -20.56 -35.03 -8.11
CA ILE A 122 -20.66 -34.48 -9.46
C ILE A 122 -19.28 -34.55 -10.10
N ASP A 123 -19.17 -35.37 -11.14
CA ASP A 123 -18.06 -35.30 -12.07
C ASP A 123 -18.08 -33.91 -12.69
N ALA A 124 -17.07 -33.11 -12.34
CA ALA A 124 -17.07 -31.71 -12.68
C ALA A 124 -16.73 -31.54 -14.17
N THR A 125 -17.71 -31.11 -14.95
CA THR A 125 -17.54 -30.74 -16.36
C THR A 125 -17.54 -29.22 -16.53
N ASP A 126 -17.06 -28.72 -17.67
CA ASP A 126 -17.19 -27.31 -18.04
C ASP A 126 -18.64 -26.82 -18.03
N GLN A 127 -19.56 -27.65 -18.52
CA GLN A 127 -20.99 -27.37 -18.51
C GLN A 127 -21.51 -27.14 -17.09
N VAL A 128 -21.09 -27.95 -16.10
CA VAL A 128 -21.47 -27.77 -14.70
C VAL A 128 -20.95 -26.43 -14.15
N VAL A 129 -19.73 -26.03 -14.50
CA VAL A 129 -19.16 -24.76 -14.05
C VAL A 129 -19.85 -23.56 -14.70
N TYR A 130 -20.08 -23.55 -16.01
CA TYR A 130 -20.79 -22.45 -16.69
C TYR A 130 -22.24 -22.35 -16.21
N SER A 131 -22.88 -23.49 -16.00
CA SER A 131 -24.16 -23.60 -15.32
C SER A 131 -24.09 -22.86 -13.96
N LEU A 132 -23.13 -23.20 -13.09
CA LEU A 132 -23.03 -22.59 -11.76
C LEU A 132 -22.78 -21.07 -11.83
N LEU A 133 -22.04 -20.61 -12.82
CA LEU A 133 -21.84 -19.19 -13.11
C LEU A 133 -23.14 -18.50 -13.54
N ASP A 134 -23.95 -19.12 -14.40
CA ASP A 134 -25.28 -18.60 -14.76
C ASP A 134 -26.21 -18.52 -13.55
N ASN A 135 -26.22 -19.55 -12.72
CA ASN A 135 -27.00 -19.55 -11.49
C ASN A 135 -26.53 -18.46 -10.53
N LEU A 136 -25.22 -18.24 -10.42
CA LEU A 136 -24.67 -17.16 -9.60
C LEU A 136 -25.13 -15.78 -10.09
N VAL A 137 -25.13 -15.55 -11.42
CA VAL A 137 -25.67 -14.32 -12.01
C VAL A 137 -27.15 -14.12 -11.66
N GLN A 138 -27.95 -15.19 -11.81
CA GLN A 138 -29.41 -15.12 -11.66
C GLN A 138 -29.85 -15.03 -10.20
N THR A 139 -29.38 -15.95 -9.36
CA THR A 139 -29.85 -16.11 -7.97
C THR A 139 -29.08 -15.24 -7.00
N LYS A 140 -27.85 -14.85 -7.38
CA LYS A 140 -26.95 -14.06 -6.55
C LYS A 140 -26.60 -14.77 -5.23
N HIS A 141 -26.60 -16.10 -5.15
CA HIS A 141 -26.26 -16.80 -3.90
C HIS A 141 -24.76 -16.97 -3.69
N GLU A 142 -24.24 -16.51 -2.54
CA GLU A 142 -22.84 -16.66 -2.11
C GLU A 142 -22.35 -18.12 -2.10
N ARG A 143 -23.21 -19.04 -1.63
CA ARG A 143 -22.88 -20.46 -1.53
C ARG A 143 -22.51 -21.06 -2.87
N SER A 144 -23.16 -20.63 -3.95
CA SER A 144 -22.84 -21.05 -5.32
C SER A 144 -21.41 -20.66 -5.70
N GLY A 145 -20.99 -19.45 -5.33
CA GLY A 145 -19.63 -19.00 -5.53
C GLY A 145 -18.60 -19.84 -4.79
N LYS A 146 -18.80 -20.08 -3.50
CA LYS A 146 -17.89 -20.92 -2.71
C LYS A 146 -17.79 -22.34 -3.26
N PHE A 147 -18.92 -22.93 -3.65
CA PHE A 147 -18.94 -24.27 -4.24
C PHE A 147 -18.16 -24.35 -5.56
N ILE A 148 -18.27 -23.32 -6.41
CA ILE A 148 -17.46 -23.21 -7.63
C ILE A 148 -15.96 -23.20 -7.30
N ILE A 149 -15.55 -22.43 -6.29
CA ILE A 149 -14.15 -22.38 -5.84
C ILE A 149 -13.69 -23.76 -5.39
N ASP A 150 -14.50 -24.44 -4.58
CA ASP A 150 -14.18 -25.76 -4.05
C ASP A 150 -14.05 -26.81 -5.16
N ILE A 151 -14.92 -26.78 -6.18
CA ILE A 151 -14.84 -27.65 -7.36
C ILE A 151 -13.52 -27.42 -8.10
N ILE A 152 -13.23 -26.15 -8.39
CA ILE A 152 -12.07 -25.71 -9.15
C ILE A 152 -10.76 -26.00 -8.41
N ASP A 153 -10.75 -25.88 -7.08
CA ASP A 153 -9.60 -26.19 -6.26
C ASP A 153 -9.33 -27.70 -6.21
N LYS A 154 -10.39 -28.52 -6.10
CA LYS A 154 -10.30 -29.98 -5.93
C LYS A 154 -9.96 -30.73 -7.22
N ASP A 155 -10.46 -30.29 -8.38
CA ASP A 155 -10.32 -31.04 -9.63
C ASP A 155 -9.59 -30.24 -10.72
N PHE A 156 -8.32 -30.59 -10.93
CA PHE A 156 -7.45 -29.98 -11.93
C PHE A 156 -7.86 -30.31 -13.37
N SER A 157 -8.69 -31.33 -13.60
CA SER A 157 -9.09 -31.75 -14.95
C SER A 157 -10.08 -30.78 -15.61
N ILE A 158 -10.67 -29.86 -14.84
CA ILE A 158 -11.67 -28.89 -15.32
C ILE A 158 -11.01 -27.71 -16.07
N TYR A 159 -9.82 -27.28 -15.66
CA TYR A 159 -9.17 -26.09 -16.23
C TYR A 159 -8.95 -26.14 -17.74
N PRO A 160 -8.48 -27.26 -18.32
CA PRO A 160 -8.38 -27.39 -19.77
C PRO A 160 -9.73 -27.24 -20.52
N LEU A 161 -10.85 -27.40 -19.82
CA LEU A 161 -12.20 -27.35 -20.39
C LEU A 161 -12.80 -25.93 -20.31
N LEU A 162 -12.32 -25.09 -19.40
CA LEU A 162 -12.79 -23.71 -19.27
C LEU A 162 -12.07 -22.78 -20.25
N LYS A 163 -12.83 -22.12 -21.12
CA LYS A 163 -12.31 -21.09 -22.01
C LYS A 163 -12.38 -19.73 -21.34
N LEU A 164 -11.27 -18.98 -21.38
CA LEU A 164 -11.21 -17.65 -20.78
C LEU A 164 -12.27 -16.70 -21.33
N GLU A 165 -12.53 -16.70 -22.64
CA GLU A 165 -13.55 -15.85 -23.28
C GLU A 165 -14.95 -16.01 -22.64
N HIS A 166 -15.33 -17.24 -22.29
CA HIS A 166 -16.60 -17.54 -21.62
C HIS A 166 -16.60 -17.09 -20.16
N VAL A 167 -15.48 -17.31 -19.46
CA VAL A 167 -15.31 -16.84 -18.08
C VAL A 167 -15.40 -15.30 -18.05
N LEU A 168 -14.77 -14.61 -19.00
CA LEU A 168 -14.81 -13.16 -19.14
C LEU A 168 -16.23 -12.63 -19.43
N PHE A 169 -17.03 -13.38 -20.19
CA PHE A 169 -18.43 -13.03 -20.43
C PHE A 169 -19.22 -13.00 -19.13
N TYR A 170 -19.14 -14.06 -18.33
CA TYR A 170 -19.76 -14.07 -17.00
C TYR A 170 -19.19 -13.00 -16.09
N TYR A 171 -17.88 -12.78 -16.16
CA TYR A 171 -17.21 -11.78 -15.34
C TYR A 171 -17.77 -10.37 -15.60
N LYS A 172 -17.86 -9.98 -16.86
CA LYS A 172 -18.44 -8.70 -17.28
C LYS A 172 -19.90 -8.58 -16.85
N LYS A 173 -20.68 -9.66 -17.00
CA LYS A 173 -22.09 -9.70 -16.60
C LYS A 173 -22.25 -9.50 -15.09
N ILE A 174 -21.42 -10.15 -14.28
CA ILE A 174 -21.53 -10.13 -12.81
C ILE A 174 -21.09 -8.78 -12.25
N ILE A 175 -20.01 -8.18 -12.78
CA ILE A 175 -19.63 -6.81 -12.43
C ILE A 175 -20.78 -5.83 -12.71
N THR A 176 -21.48 -6.02 -13.82
CA THR A 176 -22.54 -5.10 -14.24
C THR A 176 -23.84 -5.31 -13.44
N GLU A 177 -24.20 -6.56 -13.13
CA GLU A 177 -25.51 -6.91 -12.56
C GLU A 177 -25.50 -7.20 -11.05
N CYS A 178 -24.34 -7.56 -10.49
CA CYS A 178 -24.17 -8.02 -9.10
C CYS A 178 -22.82 -7.58 -8.48
N PRO A 179 -22.47 -6.28 -8.47
CA PRO A 179 -21.16 -5.81 -7.99
C PRO A 179 -20.87 -6.15 -6.52
N GLU A 180 -21.89 -6.31 -5.67
CA GLU A 180 -21.71 -6.68 -4.26
C GLU A 180 -21.19 -8.11 -4.05
N LYS A 181 -21.15 -8.94 -5.11
CA LYS A 181 -20.77 -10.36 -5.06
C LYS A 181 -19.45 -10.63 -5.78
N LEU A 182 -18.67 -9.57 -5.98
CA LEU A 182 -17.40 -9.59 -6.71
C LEU A 182 -16.30 -10.41 -6.05
N TYR A 183 -16.44 -10.78 -4.77
CA TYR A 183 -15.43 -11.55 -4.04
C TYR A 183 -15.30 -13.02 -4.46
N ILE A 184 -16.28 -13.56 -5.19
CA ILE A 184 -16.25 -14.94 -5.71
C ILE A 184 -15.21 -15.06 -6.85
N PHE A 185 -14.90 -13.94 -7.50
CA PHE A 185 -14.15 -13.89 -8.76
C PHE A 185 -12.63 -13.86 -8.63
N PRO A 186 -12.03 -13.22 -7.60
CA PRO A 186 -10.63 -13.42 -7.32
C PRO A 186 -10.25 -14.90 -7.33
N ALA A 187 -11.08 -15.83 -6.86
CA ALA A 187 -10.69 -17.24 -6.86
C ALA A 187 -10.43 -17.84 -8.25
N PHE A 188 -11.17 -17.40 -9.28
CA PHE A 188 -10.91 -17.79 -10.67
C PHE A 188 -9.60 -17.20 -11.21
N VAL A 189 -9.31 -15.95 -10.84
CA VAL A 189 -8.11 -15.24 -11.29
C VAL A 189 -6.89 -15.56 -10.42
N CYS A 190 -7.07 -15.91 -9.14
CA CYS A 190 -6.07 -16.30 -8.14
C CYS A 190 -5.63 -17.75 -8.32
N THR A 191 -6.42 -18.55 -9.04
CA THR A 191 -5.99 -19.86 -9.51
C THR A 191 -5.39 -19.79 -10.92
N SER A 192 -4.98 -18.59 -11.36
CA SER A 192 -4.32 -18.29 -12.64
C SER A 192 -3.22 -19.26 -13.02
N SER A 193 -2.46 -19.77 -12.04
CA SER A 193 -1.39 -20.75 -12.28
C SER A 193 -1.88 -22.02 -12.99
N LYS A 194 -3.19 -22.29 -12.95
CA LYS A 194 -3.81 -23.44 -13.61
C LYS A 194 -4.34 -23.12 -15.02
N PHE A 195 -4.49 -21.83 -15.38
CA PHE A 195 -4.77 -21.36 -16.75
C PHE A 195 -3.50 -21.09 -17.58
N GLU A 196 -2.31 -21.23 -16.98
CA GLU A 196 -0.99 -20.95 -17.59
C GLU A 196 -0.65 -21.77 -18.84
N VAL A 197 -1.46 -22.78 -19.17
CA VAL A 197 -1.36 -23.56 -20.42
C VAL A 197 -1.59 -22.69 -21.67
N PHE A 198 -2.25 -21.53 -21.52
CA PHE A 198 -2.53 -20.63 -22.64
C PHE A 198 -1.52 -19.46 -22.68
N PRO A 199 -0.60 -19.42 -23.66
CA PRO A 199 0.50 -18.45 -23.69
C PRO A 199 0.06 -16.98 -23.80
N ASN A 200 -1.19 -16.72 -24.22
CA ASN A 200 -1.74 -15.36 -24.40
C ASN A 200 -2.63 -14.88 -23.24
N VAL A 201 -2.83 -15.71 -22.21
CA VAL A 201 -3.81 -15.43 -21.13
C VAL A 201 -3.16 -14.77 -19.91
N LYS A 202 -1.84 -14.89 -19.74
CA LYS A 202 -1.11 -14.38 -18.57
C LYS A 202 -1.26 -12.86 -18.39
N ASP A 203 -1.19 -12.12 -19.48
CA ASP A 203 -1.33 -10.66 -19.49
C ASP A 203 -2.75 -10.23 -19.05
N ASP A 204 -3.77 -10.88 -19.62
CA ASP A 204 -5.18 -10.64 -19.27
C ASP A 204 -5.44 -10.97 -17.80
N LEU A 205 -4.87 -12.06 -17.29
CA LEU A 205 -4.99 -12.42 -15.89
C LEU A 205 -4.33 -11.40 -14.97
N LEU A 206 -3.12 -10.91 -15.28
CA LEU A 206 -2.46 -9.89 -14.48
C LEU A 206 -3.29 -8.60 -14.42
N LEU A 207 -3.83 -8.16 -15.57
CA LEU A 207 -4.74 -7.02 -15.66
C LEU A 207 -5.96 -7.21 -14.73
N LEU A 208 -6.59 -8.37 -14.78
CA LEU A 208 -7.73 -8.71 -13.91
C LEU A 208 -7.37 -8.78 -12.42
N GLN A 209 -6.19 -9.30 -12.08
CA GLN A 209 -5.72 -9.36 -10.69
C GLN A 209 -5.50 -7.96 -10.14
N ILE A 210 -4.85 -7.07 -10.90
CA ILE A 210 -4.65 -5.69 -10.46
C ILE A 210 -6.00 -4.96 -10.35
N ALA A 211 -6.91 -5.16 -11.28
CA ALA A 211 -8.27 -4.63 -11.20
C ALA A 211 -9.01 -5.11 -9.93
N ALA A 212 -8.79 -6.37 -9.53
CA ALA A 212 -9.33 -6.92 -8.30
C ALA A 212 -8.68 -6.30 -7.05
N LEU A 213 -7.36 -6.09 -7.06
CA LEU A 213 -6.64 -5.44 -5.96
C LEU A 213 -7.13 -4.00 -5.74
N ILE A 214 -7.42 -3.25 -6.81
CA ILE A 214 -7.87 -1.86 -6.65
C ILE A 214 -9.36 -1.71 -6.31
N SER A 215 -10.10 -2.80 -6.20
CA SER A 215 -11.53 -2.80 -5.90
C SER A 215 -11.79 -3.13 -4.43
N SER A 216 -12.31 -2.19 -3.65
CA SER A 216 -12.55 -2.43 -2.21
C SER A 216 -13.73 -3.37 -1.95
N SER A 217 -14.71 -3.44 -2.87
CA SER A 217 -15.76 -4.47 -2.85
C SER A 217 -15.21 -5.90 -2.94
N ILE A 218 -13.98 -6.05 -3.41
CA ILE A 218 -13.26 -7.31 -3.45
C ILE A 218 -12.32 -7.43 -2.24
N THR A 219 -11.46 -6.43 -2.01
CA THR A 219 -10.39 -6.55 -1.00
C THR A 219 -10.88 -6.59 0.44
N THR A 220 -12.08 -6.08 0.72
CA THR A 220 -12.70 -6.13 2.07
C THR A 220 -13.35 -7.48 2.39
N HIS A 221 -13.47 -8.37 1.40
CA HIS A 221 -14.13 -9.65 1.62
C HIS A 221 -13.20 -10.65 2.33
N SER A 222 -13.73 -11.36 3.33
CA SER A 222 -12.95 -12.31 4.15
C SER A 222 -12.20 -13.38 3.33
N THR A 223 -12.82 -13.91 2.28
CA THR A 223 -12.22 -14.91 1.38
C THR A 223 -11.09 -14.34 0.52
N PHE A 224 -11.08 -13.04 0.24
CA PHE A 224 -10.04 -12.43 -0.61
C PHE A 224 -8.65 -12.62 -0.02
N HIS A 225 -8.49 -12.46 1.30
CA HIS A 225 -7.20 -12.64 1.97
C HIS A 225 -6.63 -14.06 1.83
N GLN A 226 -7.49 -15.07 1.73
CA GLN A 226 -7.06 -16.46 1.49
C GLN A 226 -6.63 -16.68 0.03
N LEU A 227 -7.21 -15.92 -0.89
CA LEU A 227 -7.02 -16.08 -2.33
C LEU A 227 -5.83 -15.26 -2.85
N VAL A 228 -5.62 -14.06 -2.32
CA VAL A 228 -4.53 -13.17 -2.76
C VAL A 228 -3.16 -13.78 -2.53
N GLN A 229 -3.00 -14.60 -1.48
CA GLN A 229 -1.78 -15.38 -1.22
C GLN A 229 -1.46 -16.39 -2.33
N ARG A 230 -2.43 -16.71 -3.19
CA ARG A 230 -2.26 -17.64 -4.32
C ARG A 230 -1.78 -16.94 -5.59
N PHE A 231 -1.67 -15.60 -5.60
CA PHE A 231 -1.07 -14.88 -6.72
C PHE A 231 0.38 -15.30 -6.91
N LYS A 232 0.60 -16.06 -7.98
CA LYS A 232 1.91 -16.49 -8.44
C LYS A 232 2.13 -15.96 -9.84
N TYR A 233 3.29 -15.38 -10.04
CA TYR A 233 3.73 -14.84 -11.32
C TYR A 233 4.96 -15.61 -11.74
N GLU A 234 4.95 -16.20 -12.93
CA GLU A 234 6.14 -16.79 -13.54
C GLU A 234 6.97 -15.74 -14.28
N SER A 235 6.28 -14.80 -14.93
CA SER A 235 6.84 -13.64 -15.62
C SER A 235 5.80 -12.54 -15.67
N ILE A 236 6.25 -11.30 -15.86
CA ILE A 236 5.36 -10.15 -16.07
C ILE A 236 5.78 -9.42 -17.35
N ASN A 237 4.83 -9.16 -18.24
CA ASN A 237 5.03 -8.32 -19.41
C ASN A 237 5.04 -6.83 -19.01
N LEU A 238 6.16 -6.15 -19.21
CA LEU A 238 6.31 -4.72 -18.88
C LEU A 238 5.50 -3.80 -19.80
N GLU A 239 5.07 -4.27 -20.97
CA GLU A 239 4.18 -3.51 -21.87
C GLU A 239 2.81 -3.23 -21.24
N LEU A 240 2.46 -3.94 -20.16
CA LEU A 240 1.22 -3.73 -19.41
C LEU A 240 1.28 -2.52 -18.47
N LEU A 241 2.44 -1.88 -18.30
CA LEU A 241 2.56 -0.71 -17.43
C LEU A 241 1.62 0.42 -17.89
N ASP A 242 1.63 0.77 -19.17
CA ASP A 242 0.81 1.87 -19.71
C ASP A 242 -0.70 1.71 -19.45
N PRO A 243 -1.35 0.57 -19.79
CA PRO A 243 -2.77 0.39 -19.50
C PRO A 243 -3.03 0.42 -17.99
N LEU A 244 -2.17 -0.20 -17.18
CA LEU A 244 -2.34 -0.25 -15.73
C LEU A 244 -2.22 1.12 -15.07
N ILE A 245 -1.28 1.96 -15.52
CA ILE A 245 -1.15 3.34 -15.06
C ILE A 245 -2.44 4.10 -15.38
N LYS A 246 -2.97 3.99 -16.61
CA LYS A 246 -4.23 4.64 -16.98
C LYS A 246 -5.40 4.19 -16.09
N ILE A 247 -5.50 2.91 -15.79
CA ILE A 247 -6.55 2.37 -14.92
C ILE A 247 -6.45 2.92 -13.50
N VAL A 248 -5.24 2.92 -12.91
CA VAL A 248 -5.01 3.39 -11.54
C VAL A 248 -5.20 4.90 -11.43
N VAL A 249 -4.66 5.67 -12.36
CA VAL A 249 -4.78 7.14 -12.40
C VAL A 249 -6.22 7.60 -12.55
N ASN A 250 -7.02 6.89 -13.36
CA ASN A 250 -8.44 7.19 -13.53
C ASN A 250 -9.31 6.71 -12.34
N SER A 251 -8.70 6.04 -11.36
CA SER A 251 -9.36 5.59 -10.13
C SER A 251 -9.11 6.58 -8.98
N LYS A 252 -9.79 6.39 -7.84
CA LYS A 252 -9.54 7.21 -6.65
C LYS A 252 -8.18 6.85 -6.05
N ILE A 253 -7.48 7.84 -5.47
CA ILE A 253 -6.11 7.67 -4.95
C ILE A 253 -5.96 6.58 -3.88
N GLN A 254 -7.03 6.27 -3.14
CA GLN A 254 -7.06 5.22 -2.11
C GLN A 254 -6.77 3.82 -2.69
N VAL A 255 -6.90 3.60 -4.00
CA VAL A 255 -6.49 2.32 -4.63
C VAL A 255 -5.02 1.96 -4.38
N ILE A 256 -4.16 2.97 -4.16
CA ILE A 256 -2.73 2.78 -3.91
C ILE A 256 -2.48 2.02 -2.61
N ALA A 257 -3.31 2.24 -1.59
CA ALA A 257 -3.24 1.49 -0.34
C ALA A 257 -3.43 -0.01 -0.59
N ASN A 258 -4.43 -0.40 -1.38
CA ASN A 258 -4.67 -1.81 -1.70
C ASN A 258 -3.54 -2.40 -2.57
N LEU A 259 -3.04 -1.66 -3.57
CA LEU A 259 -1.93 -2.12 -4.42
C LEU A 259 -0.68 -2.42 -3.59
N THR A 260 -0.28 -1.48 -2.75
CA THR A 260 0.96 -1.60 -1.96
C THR A 260 0.84 -2.66 -0.87
N THR A 261 -0.36 -2.87 -0.32
CA THR A 261 -0.65 -3.90 0.69
C THR A 261 -0.65 -5.30 0.09
N TYR A 262 -1.39 -5.50 -1.01
CA TYR A 262 -1.74 -6.84 -1.47
C TYR A 262 -0.93 -7.33 -2.68
N PHE A 263 -0.31 -6.44 -3.47
CA PHE A 263 0.49 -6.88 -4.60
C PHE A 263 1.81 -7.51 -4.09
N PRO A 264 2.10 -8.77 -4.42
CA PRO A 264 3.23 -9.48 -3.82
C PRO A 264 4.56 -8.98 -4.37
N VAL A 265 5.50 -8.70 -3.47
CA VAL A 265 6.88 -8.35 -3.84
C VAL A 265 7.71 -9.61 -3.84
N THR A 266 8.15 -10.02 -5.03
CA THR A 266 8.99 -11.20 -5.25
C THR A 266 10.12 -10.85 -6.21
N LYS A 267 11.09 -11.74 -6.38
CA LYS A 267 12.15 -11.58 -7.40
C LYS A 267 11.61 -11.49 -8.84
N ILE A 268 10.40 -12.01 -9.10
CA ILE A 268 9.79 -12.00 -10.44
C ILE A 268 9.03 -10.68 -10.66
N THR A 269 8.41 -10.16 -9.61
CA THR A 269 7.56 -8.96 -9.70
C THR A 269 8.32 -7.66 -9.45
N ASN A 270 9.53 -7.72 -8.90
CA ASN A 270 10.33 -6.55 -8.51
C ASN A 270 10.47 -5.48 -9.61
N GLU A 271 10.78 -5.88 -10.83
CA GLU A 271 11.05 -4.97 -11.93
C GLU A 271 9.79 -4.24 -12.36
N PHE A 272 8.71 -5.00 -12.49
CA PHE A 272 7.40 -4.45 -12.73
C PHE A 272 7.00 -3.46 -11.63
N ILE A 273 7.17 -3.84 -10.36
CA ILE A 273 6.78 -3.04 -9.19
C ILE A 273 7.51 -1.69 -9.15
N TYR A 274 8.84 -1.68 -9.26
CA TYR A 274 9.56 -0.41 -9.15
C TYR A 274 9.20 0.53 -10.29
N ARG A 275 9.04 0.00 -11.53
CA ARG A 275 8.66 0.81 -12.70
C ARG A 275 7.25 1.35 -12.55
N PHE A 276 6.32 0.49 -12.17
CA PHE A 276 4.93 0.87 -11.97
C PHE A 276 4.80 1.96 -10.91
N PHE A 277 5.45 1.80 -9.76
CA PHE A 277 5.33 2.73 -8.66
C PHE A 277 6.08 4.04 -8.89
N ILE A 278 7.25 4.04 -9.56
CA ILE A 278 7.92 5.30 -9.89
C ILE A 278 7.12 6.12 -10.92
N ILE A 279 6.49 5.48 -11.92
CA ILE A 279 5.62 6.17 -12.87
C ILE A 279 4.40 6.77 -12.15
N LEU A 280 3.79 6.03 -11.20
CA LEU A 280 2.71 6.58 -10.38
C LEU A 280 3.17 7.78 -9.54
N ILE A 281 4.36 7.76 -8.94
CA ILE A 281 4.91 8.90 -8.20
C ILE A 281 5.05 10.12 -9.11
N PHE A 282 5.62 9.96 -10.31
CA PHE A 282 5.77 11.04 -11.28
C PHE A 282 4.41 11.62 -11.69
N HIS A 283 3.42 10.75 -11.92
CA HIS A 283 2.07 11.18 -12.23
C HIS A 283 1.42 11.96 -11.09
N LEU A 284 1.53 11.48 -9.84
CA LEU A 284 0.98 12.16 -8.66
C LEU A 284 1.64 13.52 -8.39
N LEU A 285 2.92 13.66 -8.76
CA LEU A 285 3.69 14.90 -8.70
C LEU A 285 3.52 15.79 -9.94
N GLU A 286 2.75 15.37 -10.94
CA GLU A 286 2.51 16.09 -12.19
C GLU A 286 3.82 16.44 -12.93
N ILE A 287 4.76 15.50 -12.94
CA ILE A 287 6.05 15.62 -13.63
C ILE A 287 5.90 15.07 -15.05
N GLU A 288 6.15 15.92 -16.05
CA GLU A 288 6.04 15.54 -17.47
C GLU A 288 7.21 14.68 -17.97
N GLU A 289 8.34 14.69 -17.28
CA GLU A 289 9.53 13.91 -17.64
C GLU A 289 9.31 12.40 -17.45
N GLU A 290 9.91 11.58 -18.31
CA GLU A 290 9.88 10.13 -18.12
C GLU A 290 10.74 9.72 -16.90
N PRO A 291 10.23 8.83 -16.03
CA PRO A 291 11.00 8.36 -14.89
C PRO A 291 12.17 7.48 -15.33
N PRO A 292 13.28 7.46 -14.57
CA PRO A 292 14.37 6.55 -14.87
C PRO A 292 13.93 5.09 -14.72
N LEU A 293 14.36 4.25 -15.67
CA LEU A 293 14.03 2.82 -15.67
C LEU A 293 15.09 1.95 -14.97
N LYS A 294 16.27 2.50 -14.63
CA LYS A 294 17.32 1.78 -13.91
C LYS A 294 17.17 1.99 -12.40
N TYR A 295 17.16 0.91 -11.63
CA TYR A 295 16.89 0.95 -10.20
C TYR A 295 17.77 1.93 -9.40
N ASN A 296 19.07 1.95 -9.64
CA ASN A 296 19.99 2.86 -8.95
C ASN A 296 19.66 4.34 -9.21
N LEU A 297 19.23 4.66 -10.43
CA LEU A 297 18.79 6.00 -10.81
C LEU A 297 17.41 6.35 -10.22
N ILE A 298 16.55 5.35 -9.98
CA ILE A 298 15.26 5.55 -9.32
C ILE A 298 15.46 6.07 -7.91
N ILE A 299 16.37 5.49 -7.12
CA ILE A 299 16.61 5.99 -5.77
C ILE A 299 17.17 7.42 -5.79
N ASP A 300 18.08 7.73 -6.71
CA ASP A 300 18.59 9.09 -6.89
C ASP A 300 17.47 10.08 -7.26
N SER A 301 16.54 9.68 -8.13
CA SER A 301 15.33 10.45 -8.42
C SER A 301 14.42 10.57 -7.21
N LEU A 302 14.19 9.52 -6.43
CA LEU A 302 13.38 9.63 -5.21
C LEU A 302 13.98 10.63 -4.22
N ILE A 303 15.31 10.65 -4.06
CA ILE A 303 16.01 11.63 -3.22
C ILE A 303 15.71 13.07 -3.70
N SER A 304 15.71 13.33 -5.00
CA SER A 304 15.42 14.66 -5.57
C SER A 304 13.93 15.03 -5.52
N LEU A 305 13.03 14.04 -5.49
CA LEU A 305 11.57 14.23 -5.45
C LEU A 305 10.99 14.38 -4.05
N VAL A 306 11.61 13.82 -3.00
CA VAL A 306 11.14 13.97 -1.61
C VAL A 306 10.87 15.44 -1.21
N PRO A 307 11.71 16.43 -1.59
CA PRO A 307 11.40 17.86 -1.41
C PRO A 307 10.02 18.31 -1.92
N CYS A 308 9.49 17.70 -2.98
CA CYS A 308 8.19 18.01 -3.54
C CYS A 308 7.04 17.53 -2.63
N ILE A 309 7.22 16.46 -1.86
CA ILE A 309 6.22 15.97 -0.91
C ILE A 309 5.89 17.05 0.12
N LYS A 310 6.89 17.79 0.62
CA LYS A 310 6.65 18.92 1.53
C LYS A 310 5.74 19.99 0.92
N LYS A 311 5.90 20.29 -0.38
CA LYS A 311 5.04 21.27 -1.06
C LYS A 311 3.58 20.81 -1.08
N LEU A 312 3.34 19.51 -1.27
CA LEU A 312 1.99 18.93 -1.20
C LEU A 312 1.41 19.06 0.22
N ILE A 313 2.23 18.77 1.23
CA ILE A 313 1.80 18.84 2.64
C ILE A 313 1.48 20.27 3.06
N ASP A 314 2.35 21.22 2.74
CA ASP A 314 2.18 22.62 3.13
C ASP A 314 1.10 23.35 2.31
N SER A 315 0.50 22.71 1.29
CA SER A 315 -0.49 23.35 0.41
C SER A 315 -1.80 23.72 1.11
N GLY A 316 -2.12 23.10 2.25
CA GLY A 316 -3.40 23.30 2.92
C GLY A 316 -4.53 22.39 2.43
N GLU A 317 -4.40 21.78 1.23
CA GLU A 317 -5.46 21.04 0.58
C GLU A 317 -5.47 19.54 0.93
N THR A 318 -6.62 19.00 1.38
CA THR A 318 -6.79 17.58 1.73
C THR A 318 -6.38 16.63 0.59
N ILE A 319 -6.70 16.96 -0.66
CA ILE A 319 -6.34 16.12 -1.81
C ILE A 319 -4.81 16.00 -1.98
N GLN A 320 -4.06 17.05 -1.66
CA GLN A 320 -2.60 17.06 -1.74
C GLN A 320 -1.99 16.25 -0.57
N LEU A 321 -2.64 16.22 0.59
CA LEU A 321 -2.26 15.32 1.69
C LEU A 321 -2.42 13.86 1.28
N PHE A 322 -3.52 13.49 0.61
CA PHE A 322 -3.69 12.13 0.09
C PHE A 322 -2.63 11.80 -0.95
N LYS A 323 -2.28 12.74 -1.84
CA LYS A 323 -1.17 12.59 -2.77
C LYS A 323 0.16 12.36 -2.04
N ALA A 324 0.45 13.14 -1.01
CA ALA A 324 1.65 12.99 -0.21
C ALA A 324 1.73 11.62 0.47
N SER A 325 0.64 11.18 1.12
CA SER A 325 0.55 9.86 1.77
C SER A 325 0.71 8.71 0.76
N ALA A 326 0.07 8.82 -0.41
CA ALA A 326 0.21 7.85 -1.49
C ALA A 326 1.65 7.75 -2.01
N ILE A 327 2.31 8.89 -2.24
CA ILE A 327 3.72 8.95 -2.66
C ILE A 327 4.64 8.30 -1.62
N LEU A 328 4.43 8.59 -0.32
CA LEU A 328 5.22 7.96 0.75
C LEU A 328 5.05 6.44 0.76
N THR A 329 3.83 5.95 0.59
CA THR A 329 3.53 4.50 0.55
C THR A 329 4.16 3.83 -0.67
N LEU A 330 4.12 4.47 -1.84
CA LEU A 330 4.78 3.96 -3.05
C LEU A 330 6.31 3.95 -2.89
N LEU A 331 6.88 5.00 -2.29
CA LEU A 331 8.30 5.11 -1.99
C LEU A 331 8.77 4.01 -1.04
N GLU A 332 8.04 3.77 0.05
CA GLU A 332 8.30 2.64 0.96
C GLU A 332 8.36 1.32 0.20
N ARG A 333 7.39 1.08 -0.66
CA ARG A 333 7.30 -0.18 -1.40
C ARG A 333 8.42 -0.34 -2.43
N ILE A 334 8.87 0.75 -3.07
CA ILE A 334 10.06 0.74 -3.94
C ILE A 334 11.31 0.38 -3.14
N ILE A 335 11.48 0.92 -1.93
CA ILE A 335 12.63 0.64 -1.06
C ILE A 335 12.63 -0.81 -0.60
N VAL A 336 11.49 -1.32 -0.12
CA VAL A 336 11.34 -2.74 0.26
C VAL A 336 11.73 -3.64 -0.90
N THR A 337 11.30 -3.30 -2.11
CA THR A 337 11.65 -4.05 -3.34
C THR A 337 13.15 -4.03 -3.60
N GLY A 338 13.83 -2.88 -3.45
CA GLY A 338 15.29 -2.79 -3.62
C GLY A 338 16.10 -3.53 -2.58
N ASN A 339 15.60 -3.56 -1.35
CA ASN A 339 16.24 -4.30 -0.27
C ASN A 339 16.22 -5.80 -0.58
N LEU A 340 15.05 -6.33 -0.98
CA LEU A 340 14.89 -7.73 -1.36
C LEU A 340 15.76 -8.14 -2.56
N THR A 341 16.13 -7.19 -3.42
CA THR A 341 16.99 -7.43 -4.59
C THR A 341 18.45 -7.07 -4.38
N ASN A 342 18.83 -6.61 -3.18
CA ASN A 342 20.17 -6.10 -2.86
C ASN A 342 20.64 -5.00 -3.83
N GLN A 343 19.73 -4.13 -4.27
CA GLN A 343 20.02 -3.02 -5.19
C GLN A 343 20.15 -1.66 -4.49
N LEU A 344 20.02 -1.63 -3.16
CA LEU A 344 20.15 -0.41 -2.36
C LEU A 344 21.60 -0.17 -1.95
N PHE A 345 22.06 1.07 -2.11
CA PHE A 345 23.37 1.51 -1.64
C PHE A 345 23.22 2.34 -0.36
N TYR A 346 24.10 2.10 0.62
CA TYR A 346 24.09 2.81 1.90
C TYR A 346 24.03 4.34 1.75
N GLN A 347 24.85 4.90 0.85
CA GLN A 347 24.89 6.36 0.64
C GLN A 347 23.57 6.92 0.12
N GLN A 348 22.90 6.19 -0.77
CA GLN A 348 21.60 6.59 -1.30
C GLN A 348 20.53 6.52 -0.21
N MET A 349 20.50 5.43 0.57
CA MET A 349 19.55 5.28 1.69
C MET A 349 19.73 6.36 2.74
N LYS A 350 20.98 6.69 3.09
CA LYS A 350 21.31 7.78 4.01
C LYS A 350 20.88 9.15 3.45
N ALA A 351 21.11 9.40 2.17
CA ALA A 351 20.69 10.64 1.51
C ALA A 351 19.15 10.76 1.48
N LEU A 352 18.45 9.66 1.21
CA LEU A 352 16.99 9.61 1.20
C LEU A 352 16.40 9.84 2.60
N ALA A 353 16.90 9.15 3.63
CA ALA A 353 16.50 9.41 5.00
C ALA A 353 16.74 10.87 5.43
N LYS A 354 17.83 11.48 4.95
CA LYS A 354 18.13 12.88 5.21
C LYS A 354 17.17 13.83 4.49
N SER A 355 16.79 13.56 3.24
CA SER A 355 15.85 14.41 2.49
C SER A 355 14.44 14.40 3.12
N MET A 356 14.06 13.30 3.79
CA MET A 356 12.81 13.18 4.54
C MET A 356 12.80 13.93 5.88
N LYS A 357 13.91 14.57 6.29
CA LYS A 357 13.95 15.45 7.47
C LYS A 357 13.40 16.82 7.10
N MET A 358 12.07 16.95 7.20
CA MET A 358 11.34 18.13 6.77
C MET A 358 10.59 18.78 7.94
N ASN A 359 10.54 20.11 7.94
CA ASN A 359 9.68 20.88 8.85
C ASN A 359 8.36 21.15 8.13
N LEU A 360 7.28 20.54 8.60
CA LEU A 360 5.95 20.66 7.99
C LEU A 360 5.16 21.80 8.63
N MET A 361 4.53 22.63 7.81
CA MET A 361 3.69 23.75 8.23
C MET A 361 2.27 23.51 7.71
N TYR A 362 1.39 23.00 8.56
CA TYR A 362 -0.02 22.75 8.21
C TYR A 362 -0.90 22.98 9.44
N GLU A 363 -2.07 23.56 9.24
CA GLU A 363 -2.92 24.09 10.33
C GLU A 363 -3.83 23.02 10.94
N ASP A 364 -4.29 22.03 10.16
CA ASP A 364 -5.11 20.95 10.69
C ASP A 364 -4.23 19.87 11.36
N ALA A 365 -4.29 19.89 12.69
CA ALA A 365 -3.41 19.11 13.56
C ALA A 365 -3.61 17.60 13.44
N ILE A 366 -4.81 17.13 13.07
CA ILE A 366 -5.13 15.69 13.05
C ILE A 366 -4.50 15.04 11.82
N ASN A 367 -4.83 15.56 10.63
CA ASN A 367 -4.29 15.03 9.37
C ASN A 367 -2.77 15.17 9.29
N LEU A 368 -2.23 16.26 9.84
CA LEU A 368 -0.79 16.45 9.96
C LEU A 368 -0.13 15.45 10.90
N ALA A 369 -0.80 15.04 11.98
CA ALA A 369 -0.25 14.08 12.93
C ALA A 369 -0.07 12.70 12.26
N SER A 370 -1.10 12.17 11.60
CA SER A 370 -1.03 10.89 10.89
C SER A 370 0.03 10.88 9.80
N LEU A 371 0.12 11.96 9.01
CA LEU A 371 1.14 12.06 7.95
C LEU A 371 2.56 12.26 8.50
N LYS A 372 2.71 12.98 9.62
CA LYS A 372 3.99 13.08 10.35
C LYS A 372 4.43 11.73 10.88
N GLU A 373 3.49 10.94 11.41
CA GLU A 373 3.77 9.59 11.88
C GLU A 373 4.20 8.70 10.73
N GLN A 374 3.46 8.67 9.61
CA GLN A 374 3.86 7.94 8.41
C GLN A 374 5.27 8.36 7.98
N LEU A 375 5.52 9.65 7.76
CA LEU A 375 6.84 10.17 7.37
C LEU A 375 7.95 9.76 8.34
N HIS A 376 7.67 9.81 9.65
CA HIS A 376 8.62 9.41 10.69
C HIS A 376 8.93 7.92 10.62
N VAL A 377 7.90 7.07 10.56
CA VAL A 377 8.03 5.61 10.47
C VAL A 377 8.79 5.24 9.20
N THR A 378 8.41 5.77 8.04
CA THR A 378 9.11 5.55 6.77
C THR A 378 10.60 5.89 6.92
N ARG A 379 10.91 7.07 7.46
CA ARG A 379 12.29 7.53 7.61
C ARG A 379 13.08 6.62 8.53
N VAL A 380 12.51 6.21 9.67
CA VAL A 380 13.17 5.32 10.63
C VAL A 380 13.43 3.95 10.01
N GLN A 381 12.50 3.40 9.24
CA GLN A 381 12.70 2.16 8.50
C GLN A 381 13.84 2.27 7.49
N ILE A 382 13.93 3.39 6.74
CA ILE A 382 15.03 3.65 5.80
C ILE A 382 16.36 3.78 6.53
N GLU A 383 16.40 4.50 7.66
CA GLU A 383 17.61 4.63 8.49
C GLU A 383 18.06 3.26 9.03
N TYR A 384 17.13 2.40 9.46
CA TYR A 384 17.41 1.04 9.90
C TYR A 384 17.96 0.17 8.77
N LEU A 385 17.30 0.15 7.61
CA LEU A 385 17.77 -0.58 6.43
C LEU A 385 19.15 -0.11 5.97
N SER A 386 19.44 1.20 6.08
CA SER A 386 20.77 1.72 5.75
C SER A 386 21.89 1.10 6.60
N LYS A 387 21.61 0.81 7.88
CA LYS A 387 22.58 0.18 8.80
C LYS A 387 22.76 -1.31 8.48
N GLU A 388 21.68 -2.01 8.13
CA GLU A 388 21.77 -3.41 7.69
C GLU A 388 22.58 -3.55 6.38
N VAL A 389 22.44 -2.62 5.44
CA VAL A 389 23.24 -2.60 4.20
C VAL A 389 24.73 -2.43 4.48
N THR A 390 25.13 -1.78 5.58
CA THR A 390 26.54 -1.70 6.01
C THR A 390 27.03 -2.97 6.71
N ASP A 391 26.14 -3.71 7.36
CA ASP A 391 26.42 -4.96 8.08
C ASP A 391 26.23 -6.16 7.15
N ILE A 392 27.02 -6.23 6.07
CA ILE A 392 27.08 -7.40 5.17
C ILE A 392 27.67 -8.59 5.95
N GLY A 393 26.83 -9.26 6.73
CA GLY A 393 27.24 -10.39 7.58
C GLY A 393 26.13 -11.07 8.38
N ASN A 394 25.04 -10.40 8.75
CA ASN A 394 23.99 -11.01 9.57
C ASN A 394 22.61 -10.89 8.92
N HIS A 395 22.20 -11.96 8.24
CA HIS A 395 20.85 -12.13 7.71
C HIS A 395 19.88 -12.58 8.80
N THR A 396 19.19 -11.65 9.44
CA THR A 396 17.85 -11.84 10.03
C THR A 396 17.20 -10.46 10.15
N ASN A 397 16.35 -10.08 9.19
CA ASN A 397 15.60 -8.83 9.27
C ASN A 397 14.20 -9.13 9.84
N PRO A 398 13.91 -8.76 11.10
CA PRO A 398 12.65 -9.12 11.76
C PRO A 398 11.41 -8.39 11.21
N PHE A 399 11.59 -7.38 10.33
CA PHE A 399 10.48 -6.63 9.74
C PHE A 399 10.02 -7.20 8.39
N PHE A 400 10.79 -8.09 7.76
CA PHE A 400 10.51 -8.58 6.40
C PHE A 400 10.62 -10.10 6.23
N ASP A 401 10.68 -10.87 7.32
CA ASP A 401 10.45 -12.32 7.27
C ASP A 401 8.95 -12.56 6.95
N ILE A 402 8.64 -12.75 5.66
CA ILE A 402 7.32 -13.19 5.16
C ILE A 402 7.39 -14.66 4.75
#